data_AF-A0A565A7L0-F1
#
_entry.id   AF-A0A565A7L0-F1
#
_cell.length_a   1.000
_cell.length_b   1.000
_cell.length_c   1.000
_cell.angle_alpha   90.00
_cell.angle_beta   90.00
_cell.angle_gamma   90.00
#
_symmetry.space_group_name_H-M   'P 1'
#
loop_
_entity.id
_entity.type
_entity.pdbx_description
1 polymer ?
#
loop_
_entity_poly.entity_id
_entity_poly.type
_entity_poly.pdbx_seq_one_letter_code
_entity_poly.pdbx_strand_id
1 'polypeptide(L)'
;MSKPNDCSKSFPSEEFYDKLNEDPGNTIFYDFYCKDISSILKPDRRNIELCYKVVKYLIINAYDHKEKLACKDCNLLNYWVFDQIKSINGEDKTKINIAYGYIKHILSMMMKIYYKSNKSQCIFDIQIPYYQNWEAKKEFYEYCQDYKEINEKKDLALSGCEKYRDYLKKKPHLLANFEQIIADNK
;
A
#
# COMPACT_ATOMS: atom_id res chain seq x y z
N MET A 1 17.51 20.38 -27.32
CA MET A 1 17.16 19.40 -26.28
C MET A 1 15.73 19.66 -25.85
N SER A 2 14.80 18.80 -26.20
CA SER A 2 13.39 18.93 -25.79
C SER A 2 13.31 18.84 -24.27
N LYS A 3 12.62 19.77 -23.61
CA LYS A 3 12.34 19.68 -22.17
C LYS A 3 11.70 18.31 -21.90
N PRO A 4 12.06 17.60 -20.81
CA PRO A 4 11.36 16.38 -20.43
C PRO A 4 9.86 16.68 -20.37
N ASN A 5 9.03 15.85 -21.00
CA ASN A 5 7.59 15.99 -20.86
C ASN A 5 7.24 15.66 -19.40
N ASP A 6 7.02 16.69 -18.58
CA ASP A 6 6.76 16.54 -17.15
C ASP A 6 5.53 15.66 -16.85
N CYS A 7 4.66 15.46 -17.85
CA CYS A 7 3.48 14.61 -17.74
C CYS A 7 3.69 13.13 -18.08
N SER A 8 4.91 12.70 -18.41
CA SER A 8 5.23 11.27 -18.57
C SER A 8 5.53 10.55 -17.25
N LYS A 9 5.69 11.27 -16.13
CA LYS A 9 6.00 10.69 -14.81
C LYS A 9 4.84 9.87 -14.26
N SER A 10 5.11 8.70 -13.68
CA SER A 10 4.12 7.91 -12.95
C SER A 10 3.58 8.67 -11.74
N PHE A 11 2.42 8.26 -11.24
CA PHE A 11 1.91 8.81 -9.99
C PHE A 11 2.74 8.32 -8.80
N PRO A 12 2.99 9.15 -7.77
CA PRO A 12 3.69 8.72 -6.57
C PRO A 12 3.11 7.46 -5.89
N SER A 13 1.80 7.24 -5.97
CA SER A 13 1.14 6.02 -5.51
C SER A 13 1.48 4.80 -6.38
N GLU A 14 1.59 4.98 -7.69
CA GLU A 14 2.02 3.93 -8.64
C GLU A 14 3.48 3.55 -8.38
N GLU A 15 4.37 4.54 -8.22
CA GLU A 15 5.78 4.29 -7.88
C GLU A 15 5.94 3.56 -6.53
N PHE A 16 5.04 3.84 -5.58
CA PHE A 16 4.99 3.13 -4.31
C PHE A 16 4.60 1.66 -4.51
N TYR A 17 3.60 1.38 -5.36
CA TYR A 17 3.21 0.01 -5.69
C TYR A 17 4.27 -0.75 -6.48
N ASP A 18 4.98 -0.07 -7.38
CA ASP A 18 6.08 -0.68 -8.12
C ASP A 18 7.15 -1.23 -7.16
N LYS A 19 7.53 -0.45 -6.14
CA LYS A 19 8.48 -0.87 -5.08
C LYS A 19 7.97 -2.08 -4.29
N LEU A 20 6.67 -2.13 -4.00
CA LEU A 20 6.05 -3.27 -3.31
C LEU A 20 5.96 -4.52 -4.18
N ASN A 21 5.83 -4.34 -5.49
CA ASN A 21 5.69 -5.42 -6.44
C ASN A 21 7.02 -6.02 -6.91
N GLU A 22 8.13 -5.36 -6.65
CA GLU A 22 9.46 -5.87 -6.99
C GLU A 22 9.67 -7.28 -6.43
N ASP A 23 10.26 -8.15 -7.25
CA ASP A 23 10.60 -9.51 -6.86
C ASP A 23 11.48 -9.50 -5.60
N PRO A 24 11.12 -10.27 -4.55
CA PRO A 24 11.92 -10.37 -3.35
C PRO A 24 13.31 -10.99 -3.58
N GLY A 25 13.51 -11.79 -4.62
CA GLY A 25 14.77 -12.46 -4.90
C GLY A 25 15.07 -13.56 -3.89
N ASN A 26 16.27 -13.58 -3.31
CA ASN A 26 16.67 -14.64 -2.36
C ASN A 26 15.80 -14.63 -1.09
N THR A 27 15.02 -15.69 -0.91
CA THR A 27 13.94 -15.77 0.08
C THR A 27 14.38 -16.21 1.47
N ILE A 28 15.59 -16.74 1.64
CA ILE A 28 16.03 -17.38 2.91
C ILE A 28 15.95 -16.40 4.09
N PHE A 29 16.29 -15.12 3.85
CA PHE A 29 16.22 -14.11 4.89
C PHE A 29 14.78 -13.75 5.26
N TYR A 30 13.87 -13.69 4.28
CA TYR A 30 12.46 -13.38 4.50
C TYR A 30 11.68 -14.56 5.09
N ASP A 31 12.12 -15.80 4.83
CA ASP A 31 11.58 -17.02 5.42
C ASP A 31 11.58 -16.98 6.94
N PHE A 32 12.62 -16.40 7.54
CA PHE A 32 12.71 -16.25 8.99
C PHE A 32 11.52 -15.45 9.56
N TYR A 33 11.16 -14.35 8.91
CA TYR A 33 10.04 -13.49 9.32
C TYR A 33 8.68 -14.06 8.94
N CYS A 34 8.60 -14.78 7.81
CA CYS A 34 7.36 -15.29 7.23
C CYS A 34 7.05 -16.75 7.60
N LYS A 35 7.82 -17.37 8.49
CA LYS A 35 7.69 -18.79 8.89
C LYS A 35 6.29 -19.18 9.39
N ASP A 36 5.61 -18.28 10.10
CA ASP A 36 4.32 -18.59 10.70
C ASP A 36 3.23 -18.65 9.61
N ILE A 37 3.26 -17.71 8.66
CA ILE A 37 2.43 -17.72 7.45
C ILE A 37 2.65 -19.00 6.65
N SER A 38 3.91 -19.38 6.45
CA SER A 38 4.25 -20.57 5.68
C SER A 38 3.81 -21.88 6.34
N SER A 39 3.62 -21.88 7.67
CA SER A 39 3.13 -23.04 8.41
C SER A 39 1.60 -23.16 8.42
N ILE A 40 0.87 -22.04 8.47
CA ILE A 40 -0.58 -22.01 8.75
C ILE A 40 -1.42 -21.88 7.48
N LEU A 41 -0.91 -21.22 6.44
CA LEU A 41 -1.64 -21.00 5.18
C LEU A 41 -1.25 -21.98 4.07
N LYS A 42 -0.75 -23.18 4.43
CA LYS A 42 -0.34 -24.18 3.44
C LYS A 42 -1.52 -24.66 2.59
N PRO A 43 -1.35 -24.81 1.25
CA PRO A 43 -0.12 -24.64 0.47
C PRO A 43 -0.07 -23.37 -0.40
N ASP A 44 -0.86 -22.32 -0.11
CA ASP A 44 -0.92 -21.16 -1.01
C ASP A 44 0.34 -20.28 -0.87
N ARG A 45 1.31 -20.51 -1.77
CA ARG A 45 2.58 -19.78 -1.83
C ARG A 45 2.40 -18.29 -2.06
N ARG A 46 1.27 -17.84 -2.61
CA ARG A 46 1.02 -16.42 -2.90
C ARG A 46 0.94 -15.59 -1.63
N ASN A 47 0.39 -16.13 -0.54
CA ASN A 47 0.37 -15.44 0.77
C ASN A 47 1.79 -15.33 1.37
N ILE A 48 2.66 -16.31 1.11
CA ILE A 48 4.07 -16.29 1.54
C ILE A 48 4.84 -15.25 0.72
N GLU A 49 4.66 -15.24 -0.60
CA GLU A 49 5.27 -14.25 -1.49
C GLU A 49 4.87 -12.81 -1.14
N LEU A 50 3.59 -12.60 -0.81
CA LEU A 50 3.10 -11.32 -0.29
C LEU A 50 3.84 -10.92 0.99
N CYS A 51 4.04 -11.87 1.92
CA CYS A 51 4.83 -11.61 3.12
C CYS A 51 6.27 -11.18 2.78
N TYR A 52 6.94 -11.86 1.85
CA TYR A 52 8.30 -11.49 1.45
C TYR A 52 8.37 -10.08 0.87
N LYS A 53 7.42 -9.73 -0.01
CA LYS A 53 7.32 -8.37 -0.60
C LYS A 53 7.20 -7.30 0.49
N VAL A 54 6.31 -7.53 1.46
CA VAL A 54 6.10 -6.63 2.60
C VAL A 54 7.37 -6.50 3.45
N VAL A 55 8.01 -7.61 3.81
CA VAL A 55 9.23 -7.62 4.62
C VAL A 55 10.38 -6.92 3.90
N LYS A 56 10.60 -7.22 2.61
CA LYS A 56 11.61 -6.56 1.78
C LYS A 56 11.41 -5.05 1.76
N TYR A 57 10.19 -4.60 1.43
CA TYR A 57 9.86 -3.18 1.36
C TYR A 57 10.18 -2.47 2.67
N LEU A 58 9.75 -3.03 3.81
CA LEU A 58 9.98 -2.42 5.11
C LEU A 58 11.46 -2.29 5.47
N ILE A 59 12.29 -3.27 5.11
CA ILE A 59 13.72 -3.22 5.39
C ILE A 59 14.41 -2.16 4.55
N ILE A 60 14.16 -2.16 3.24
CA ILE A 60 14.75 -1.19 2.32
C ILE A 60 14.31 0.22 2.70
N ASN A 61 13.01 0.41 2.97
CA ASN A 61 12.49 1.71 3.36
C ASN A 61 13.09 2.19 4.69
N ALA A 62 13.25 1.31 5.68
CA ALA A 62 13.91 1.67 6.94
C ALA A 62 15.35 2.16 6.73
N TYR A 63 16.10 1.49 5.86
CA TYR A 63 17.46 1.90 5.50
C TYR A 63 17.48 3.27 4.81
N ASP A 64 16.67 3.45 3.77
CA ASP A 64 16.67 4.67 2.95
C ASP A 64 16.15 5.89 3.72
N HIS A 65 15.22 5.71 4.65
CA HIS A 65 14.50 6.80 5.32
C HIS A 65 14.89 6.98 6.79
N LYS A 66 16.08 6.49 7.19
CA LYS A 66 16.61 6.63 8.56
C LYS A 66 15.62 6.12 9.61
N GLU A 67 15.07 4.93 9.36
CA GLU A 67 14.16 4.20 10.24
C GLU A 67 12.83 4.95 10.48
N LYS A 68 12.35 5.66 9.45
CA LYS A 68 11.06 6.38 9.45
C LYS A 68 10.14 5.85 8.35
N LEU A 69 8.85 5.73 8.67
CA LEU A 69 7.80 5.46 7.70
C LEU A 69 6.80 6.61 7.75
N ALA A 70 6.52 7.24 6.61
CA ALA A 70 5.54 8.32 6.58
C ALA A 70 4.13 7.78 6.83
N CYS A 71 3.27 8.57 7.49
CA CYS A 71 1.89 8.17 7.78
C CYS A 71 1.10 7.80 6.52
N LYS A 72 1.25 8.60 5.46
CA LYS A 72 0.65 8.34 4.14
C LYS A 72 1.08 6.99 3.53
N ASP A 73 2.38 6.67 3.61
CA ASP A 73 2.93 5.41 3.09
C ASP A 73 2.47 4.22 3.93
N CYS A 74 2.34 4.39 5.25
CA CYS A 74 1.76 3.38 6.13
C CYS A 74 0.30 3.07 5.79
N ASN A 75 -0.54 4.10 5.61
CA ASN A 75 -1.94 3.90 5.26
C ASN A 75 -2.04 3.18 3.90
N LEU A 76 -1.27 3.62 2.91
CA LEU A 76 -1.26 3.01 1.60
C LEU A 76 -0.79 1.53 1.64
N LEU A 77 0.21 1.23 2.47
CA LEU A 77 0.67 -0.15 2.71
C LEU A 77 -0.44 -1.04 3.28
N ASN A 78 -1.22 -0.54 4.25
CA ASN A 78 -2.32 -1.30 4.88
C ASN A 78 -3.36 -1.74 3.84
N TYR A 79 -3.86 -0.79 3.03
CA TYR A 79 -4.88 -1.09 2.02
C TYR A 79 -4.33 -1.91 0.86
N TRP A 80 -3.08 -1.68 0.45
CA TRP A 80 -2.44 -2.51 -0.55
C TRP A 80 -2.30 -3.96 -0.09
N VAL A 81 -1.84 -4.20 1.14
CA VAL A 81 -1.74 -5.56 1.71
C VAL A 81 -3.10 -6.25 1.71
N PHE A 82 -4.15 -5.54 2.15
CA PHE A 82 -5.49 -6.11 2.17
C PHE A 82 -6.01 -6.47 0.76
N ASP A 83 -5.80 -5.58 -0.21
CA ASP A 83 -6.16 -5.81 -1.61
C ASP A 83 -5.46 -7.06 -2.19
N GLN A 84 -4.17 -7.22 -1.93
CA GLN A 84 -3.43 -8.42 -2.35
C GLN A 84 -3.99 -9.68 -1.67
N ILE A 85 -4.33 -9.63 -0.39
CA ILE A 85 -4.94 -10.77 0.32
C ILE A 85 -6.30 -11.13 -0.27
N LYS A 86 -7.16 -10.15 -0.60
CA LYS A 86 -8.43 -10.42 -1.30
C LYS A 86 -8.18 -11.04 -2.66
N SER A 87 -7.24 -10.52 -3.45
CA SER A 87 -6.89 -11.07 -4.76
C SER A 87 -6.46 -12.54 -4.69
N ILE A 88 -5.68 -12.90 -3.67
CA ILE A 88 -5.20 -14.27 -3.45
C ILE A 88 -6.34 -15.21 -3.02
N ASN A 89 -7.17 -14.77 -2.06
CA ASN A 89 -8.11 -15.62 -1.34
C ASN A 89 -9.56 -15.50 -1.84
N GLY A 90 -9.84 -14.62 -2.80
CA GLY A 90 -11.17 -14.37 -3.34
C GLY A 90 -12.10 -13.75 -2.30
N GLU A 91 -13.27 -14.36 -2.10
CA GLU A 91 -14.28 -13.95 -1.11
C GLU A 91 -14.29 -14.85 0.15
N ASP A 92 -13.28 -15.72 0.31
CA ASP A 92 -13.14 -16.58 1.49
C ASP A 92 -12.72 -15.73 2.71
N LYS A 93 -13.74 -15.20 3.42
CA LYS A 93 -13.56 -14.34 4.60
C LYS A 93 -12.67 -14.98 5.67
N THR A 94 -12.76 -16.29 5.84
CA THR A 94 -11.94 -17.01 6.83
C THR A 94 -10.47 -16.94 6.44
N LYS A 95 -10.13 -17.27 5.19
CA LYS A 95 -8.74 -17.16 4.71
C LYS A 95 -8.23 -15.73 4.70
N ILE A 96 -9.05 -14.76 4.29
CA ILE A 96 -8.72 -13.33 4.32
C ILE A 96 -8.36 -12.91 5.75
N ASN A 97 -9.22 -13.21 6.73
CA ASN A 97 -9.01 -12.81 8.12
C ASN A 97 -7.76 -13.45 8.72
N ILE A 98 -7.52 -14.73 8.44
CA ILE A 98 -6.32 -15.44 8.88
C ILE A 98 -5.07 -14.80 8.24
N ALA A 99 -5.03 -14.66 6.92
CA ALA A 99 -3.89 -14.07 6.20
C ALA A 99 -3.58 -12.65 6.65
N TYR A 100 -4.61 -11.81 6.77
CA TYR A 100 -4.47 -10.44 7.23
C TYR A 100 -3.96 -10.38 8.67
N GLY A 101 -4.46 -11.24 9.56
CA GLY A 101 -4.00 -11.33 10.94
C GLY A 101 -2.50 -11.63 11.05
N TYR A 102 -2.01 -12.61 10.28
CA TYR A 102 -0.58 -12.95 10.29
C TYR A 102 0.29 -11.88 9.64
N ILE A 103 -0.10 -11.34 8.48
CA ILE A 103 0.69 -10.28 7.83
C ILE A 103 0.73 -9.04 8.73
N LYS A 104 -0.38 -8.69 9.40
CA LYS A 104 -0.39 -7.63 10.41
C LYS A 104 0.58 -7.91 11.57
N HIS A 105 0.64 -9.15 12.06
CA HIS A 105 1.59 -9.51 13.12
C HIS A 105 3.03 -9.25 12.67
N ILE A 106 3.37 -9.66 11.44
CA ILE A 106 4.68 -9.45 10.84
C ILE A 106 4.98 -7.97 10.66
N LEU A 107 4.05 -7.21 10.10
CA LEU A 107 4.12 -5.76 9.98
C LEU A 107 4.44 -5.09 11.32
N SER A 108 3.74 -5.47 12.40
CA SER A 108 4.00 -4.97 13.76
C SER A 108 5.39 -5.36 14.29
N MET A 109 5.82 -6.60 14.06
CA MET A 109 7.16 -7.07 14.43
C MET A 109 8.24 -6.27 13.69
N MET A 110 8.10 -6.10 12.38
CA MET A 110 9.04 -5.36 11.53
C MET A 110 9.16 -3.90 11.95
N MET A 111 8.05 -3.24 12.29
CA MET A 111 8.09 -1.88 12.86
C MET A 111 8.92 -1.81 14.14
N LYS A 112 8.84 -2.81 15.02
CA LYS A 112 9.62 -2.83 16.27
C LYS A 112 11.11 -3.06 16.02
N ILE A 113 11.46 -3.87 15.02
CA ILE A 113 12.86 -4.25 14.73
C ILE A 113 13.58 -3.14 13.97
N TYR A 114 12.94 -2.57 12.95
CA TYR A 114 13.61 -1.70 11.97
C TYR A 114 13.26 -0.22 12.08
N TYR A 115 12.24 0.15 12.86
CA TYR A 115 11.77 1.53 12.92
C TYR A 115 11.81 2.06 14.35
N LYS A 116 12.18 3.34 14.50
CA LYS A 116 12.22 3.99 15.82
C LYS A 116 10.81 4.27 16.31
N SER A 117 10.48 3.75 17.49
CA SER A 117 9.14 3.84 18.10
C SER A 117 8.59 5.26 18.24
N ASN A 118 9.44 6.27 18.39
CA ASN A 118 9.06 7.68 18.46
C ASN A 118 8.93 8.40 17.10
N LYS A 119 9.28 7.71 16.00
CA LYS A 119 9.32 8.26 14.63
C LYS A 119 8.47 7.49 13.63
N SER A 120 8.02 6.30 14.01
CA SER A 120 7.13 5.43 13.24
C SER A 120 5.79 5.31 13.98
N GLN A 121 4.78 6.03 13.51
CA GLN A 121 3.40 5.95 13.99
C GLN A 121 2.55 5.02 13.10
N CYS A 122 3.18 4.07 12.41
CA CYS A 122 2.43 3.18 11.53
C CYS A 122 1.57 2.22 12.35
N ILE A 123 0.26 2.46 12.32
CA ILE A 123 -0.74 1.61 12.99
C ILE A 123 -1.39 0.76 11.91
N PHE A 124 -1.25 -0.56 12.07
CA PHE A 124 -1.89 -1.50 11.16
C PHE A 124 -3.34 -1.73 11.58
N ASP A 125 -4.29 -1.29 10.75
CA ASP A 125 -5.71 -1.31 11.10
C ASP A 125 -6.26 -2.73 10.99
N ILE A 126 -6.71 -3.31 12.11
CA ILE A 126 -7.29 -4.67 12.13
C ILE A 126 -8.68 -4.72 11.51
N GLN A 127 -9.34 -3.57 11.38
CA GLN A 127 -10.74 -3.49 10.98
C GLN A 127 -10.90 -3.42 9.46
N ILE A 128 -9.83 -3.25 8.68
CA ILE A 128 -9.88 -3.17 7.21
C ILE A 128 -10.69 -4.33 6.57
N PRO A 129 -10.51 -5.60 6.97
CA PRO A 129 -11.32 -6.70 6.43
C PRO A 129 -12.83 -6.58 6.63
N TYR A 130 -13.28 -5.71 7.53
CA TYR A 130 -14.69 -5.49 7.86
C TYR A 130 -15.24 -4.19 7.26
N TYR A 131 -14.39 -3.32 6.68
CA TYR A 131 -14.85 -2.09 6.04
C TYR A 131 -15.48 -2.41 4.69
N GLN A 132 -16.78 -2.10 4.55
CA GLN A 132 -17.51 -2.27 3.29
C GLN A 132 -17.01 -1.33 2.18
N ASN A 133 -16.41 -0.19 2.55
CA ASN A 133 -15.91 0.84 1.65
C ASN A 133 -14.38 0.92 1.62
N TRP A 134 -13.70 -0.20 1.88
CA TRP A 134 -12.24 -0.24 1.93
C TRP A 134 -11.60 0.22 0.60
N GLU A 135 -12.20 -0.07 -0.56
CA GLU A 135 -11.71 0.42 -1.86
C GLU A 135 -11.70 1.95 -1.90
N ALA A 136 -12.74 2.58 -1.37
CA ALA A 136 -12.85 4.03 -1.36
C ALA A 136 -11.80 4.67 -0.44
N LYS A 137 -11.51 4.04 0.71
CA LYS A 137 -10.40 4.48 1.58
C LYS A 137 -9.03 4.26 0.93
N LYS A 138 -8.83 3.16 0.21
CA LYS A 138 -7.60 2.93 -0.58
C LYS A 138 -7.42 4.05 -1.61
N GLU A 139 -8.44 4.33 -2.42
CA GLU A 139 -8.42 5.39 -3.44
C GLU A 139 -8.21 6.78 -2.83
N PHE A 140 -8.75 7.04 -1.64
CA PHE A 140 -8.49 8.27 -0.89
C PHE A 140 -7.01 8.43 -0.55
N TYR A 141 -6.35 7.40 -0.01
CA TYR A 141 -4.93 7.49 0.34
C TYR A 141 -4.03 7.58 -0.90
N GLU A 142 -4.39 6.94 -2.01
CA GLU A 142 -3.73 7.15 -3.31
C GLU A 142 -3.85 8.62 -3.75
N TYR A 143 -5.06 9.20 -3.67
CA TYR A 143 -5.27 10.61 -3.98
C TYR A 143 -4.46 11.54 -3.06
N CYS A 144 -4.39 11.25 -1.75
CA CYS A 144 -3.54 12.01 -0.82
C CYS A 144 -2.04 11.94 -1.21
N GLN A 145 -1.58 10.79 -1.68
CA GLN A 145 -0.20 10.59 -2.11
C GLN A 145 0.11 11.35 -3.41
N ASP A 146 -0.86 11.39 -4.33
CA ASP A 146 -0.72 11.95 -5.68
C ASP A 146 -1.12 13.43 -5.78
N TYR A 147 -1.76 13.98 -4.74
CA TYR A 147 -2.41 15.30 -4.75
C TYR A 147 -1.50 16.41 -5.26
N LYS A 148 -0.22 16.42 -4.83
CA LYS A 148 0.74 17.45 -5.25
C LYS A 148 0.95 17.43 -6.77
N GLU A 149 1.26 16.26 -7.32
CA GLU A 149 1.49 16.09 -8.76
C GLU A 149 0.23 16.40 -9.58
N ILE A 150 -0.94 15.98 -9.09
CA ILE A 150 -2.23 16.31 -9.71
C ILE A 150 -2.44 17.83 -9.73
N ASN A 151 -2.27 18.50 -8.59
CA ASN A 151 -2.57 19.91 -8.47
C ASN A 151 -1.62 20.80 -9.29
N GLU A 152 -0.36 20.39 -9.46
CA GLU A 152 0.61 21.11 -10.28
C GLU A 152 0.37 20.93 -11.79
N LYS A 153 -0.25 19.82 -12.21
CA LYS A 153 -0.29 19.41 -13.63
C LYS A 153 -1.68 19.38 -14.27
N LYS A 154 -2.76 19.38 -13.49
CA LYS A 154 -4.14 19.25 -13.99
C LYS A 154 -4.55 20.33 -15.01
N ASP A 155 -3.98 21.53 -14.91
CA ASP A 155 -4.31 22.69 -15.75
C ASP A 155 -3.37 22.83 -16.96
N LEU A 156 -2.39 21.92 -17.11
CA LEU A 156 -1.45 21.94 -18.23
C LEU A 156 -2.11 21.39 -19.50
N ALA A 157 -2.16 22.22 -20.55
CA ALA A 157 -2.63 21.84 -21.88
C ALA A 157 -1.53 21.15 -22.72
N LEU A 158 -0.74 20.25 -22.11
CA LEU A 158 0.28 19.45 -22.81
C LEU A 158 -0.21 18.01 -22.99
N SER A 159 0.22 17.37 -24.07
CA SER A 159 -0.09 15.96 -24.34
C SER A 159 0.43 15.06 -23.20
N GLY A 160 -0.44 14.17 -22.69
CA GLY A 160 -0.14 13.27 -21.58
C GLY A 160 -0.60 13.81 -20.22
N CYS A 161 -0.88 15.11 -20.09
CA CYS A 161 -1.32 15.69 -18.82
C CYS A 161 -2.81 15.45 -18.53
N GLU A 162 -3.58 14.98 -19.52
CA GLU A 162 -5.00 14.63 -19.36
C GLU A 162 -5.22 13.63 -18.22
N LYS A 163 -4.24 12.76 -17.94
CA LYS A 163 -4.30 11.80 -16.83
C LYS A 163 -4.42 12.47 -15.46
N TYR A 164 -3.86 13.68 -15.27
CA TYR A 164 -3.95 14.43 -14.01
C TYR A 164 -5.31 15.11 -13.90
N ARG A 165 -5.81 15.71 -14.99
CA ARG A 165 -7.16 16.32 -15.04
C ARG A 165 -8.25 15.27 -14.82
N ASP A 166 -8.08 14.10 -15.43
CA ASP A 166 -9.06 13.01 -15.40
C ASP A 166 -8.80 12.02 -14.24
N TYR A 167 -7.88 12.33 -13.31
CA TYR A 167 -7.46 11.43 -12.22
C TYR A 167 -8.64 10.92 -11.40
N LEU A 168 -9.50 11.82 -10.90
CA LEU A 168 -10.64 11.44 -10.06
C LEU A 168 -11.66 10.58 -10.82
N LYS A 169 -11.77 10.72 -12.15
CA LYS A 169 -12.65 9.85 -12.95
C LYS A 169 -12.22 8.39 -12.91
N LYS A 170 -10.93 8.13 -12.64
CA LYS A 170 -10.36 6.78 -12.46
C LYS A 170 -10.46 6.28 -11.01
N LYS A 171 -11.08 7.06 -10.11
CA LYS A 171 -11.28 6.74 -8.68
C LYS A 171 -12.78 6.76 -8.33
N PRO A 172 -13.58 5.86 -8.92
CA PRO A 172 -15.03 5.89 -8.77
C PRO A 172 -15.49 5.60 -7.34
N HIS A 173 -14.77 4.77 -6.58
CA HIS A 173 -15.14 4.43 -5.21
C HIS A 173 -14.97 5.64 -4.29
N LEU A 174 -13.87 6.39 -4.46
CA LEU A 174 -13.61 7.65 -3.77
C LEU A 174 -14.70 8.68 -4.10
N LEU A 175 -15.01 8.89 -5.39
CA LEU A 175 -16.04 9.84 -5.79
C LEU A 175 -17.40 9.51 -5.18
N ALA A 176 -17.77 8.23 -5.14
CA ALA A 176 -19.03 7.78 -4.58
C ALA A 176 -19.13 7.91 -3.04
N ASN A 177 -18.00 7.95 -2.33
CA ASN A 177 -17.96 7.90 -0.86
C ASN A 177 -17.20 9.06 -0.21
N PHE A 178 -16.89 10.12 -0.96
CA PHE A 178 -16.00 11.20 -0.51
C PHE A 178 -16.47 11.84 0.79
N GLU A 179 -17.75 12.20 0.89
CA GLU A 179 -18.32 12.84 2.08
C GLU A 179 -18.24 11.94 3.31
N GLN A 180 -18.54 10.65 3.16
CA GLN A 180 -18.44 9.67 4.24
C GLN A 180 -16.98 9.49 4.69
N ILE A 181 -16.04 9.40 3.76
CA ILE A 181 -14.61 9.28 4.09
C ILE A 181 -14.13 10.50 4.88
N ILE A 182 -14.54 11.71 4.48
CA ILE A 182 -14.18 12.92 5.21
C ILE A 182 -14.80 12.94 6.60
N ALA A 183 -16.04 12.45 6.77
CA ALA A 183 -16.69 12.34 8.08
C ALA A 183 -15.99 11.32 9.00
N ASP A 184 -15.56 10.18 8.47
CA ASP A 184 -14.88 9.11 9.23
C ASP A 184 -13.47 9.52 9.73
N ASN A 185 -12.85 10.52 9.10
CA ASN A 185 -11.49 11.01 9.42
C ASN A 185 -11.49 12.31 10.26
N LYS A 186 -12.65 12.79 10.71
CA LYS A 186 -12.78 13.93 11.65
C LYS A 186 -12.70 13.48 13.10
#